data_AF-A0A4S8Q9N2-F1
#
_entry.id   AF-A0A4S8Q9N2-F1
#
_cell.length_a   1.000
_cell.length_b   1.000
_cell.length_c   1.000
_cell.angle_alpha   90.00
_cell.angle_beta   90.00
_cell.angle_gamma   90.00
#
_symmetry.space_group_name_H-M   'P 1'
#
loop_
_entity.id
_entity.type
_entity.pdbx_description
1 polymer ?
#
loop_
_entity_poly.entity_id
_entity_poly.type
_entity_poly.pdbx_seq_one_letter_code
_entity_poly.pdbx_strand_id
1 'polypeptide(L)'
;MTFQELLIMFGAPILVVVAVFAVIFLRHPRPQSRYRPGEPYSFKPVWFIARDGAVGAPASHASGELESAESGEAFAGGPKGGAHGKW
;
A
#
# COMPACT_ATOMS: atom_id res chain seq x y z
N MET A 1 -45.67 -16.15 19.70
CA MET A 1 -44.57 -16.08 18.72
C MET A 1 -43.32 -16.61 19.39
N THR A 2 -42.74 -17.68 18.87
CA THR A 2 -41.53 -18.28 19.44
C THR A 2 -40.27 -17.54 18.97
N PHE A 3 -39.16 -17.70 19.70
CA PHE A 3 -37.88 -17.10 19.31
C PHE A 3 -37.41 -17.57 17.92
N GLN A 4 -37.67 -18.85 17.60
CA GLN A 4 -37.39 -19.42 16.28
C GLN A 4 -38.18 -18.73 15.17
N GLU A 5 -39.46 -18.45 15.38
CA GLU A 5 -40.30 -17.74 14.40
C GLU A 5 -39.79 -16.31 14.13
N LEU A 6 -39.31 -15.61 15.17
CA LEU A 6 -38.74 -14.27 15.02
C LEU A 6 -37.46 -14.28 14.18
N LEU A 7 -36.58 -15.26 14.39
CA LEU A 7 -35.35 -15.41 13.60
C LEU A 7 -35.63 -15.70 12.13
N ILE A 8 -36.64 -16.53 11.85
CA ILE A 8 -37.00 -16.85 10.47
C ILE A 8 -37.63 -15.64 9.79
N MET A 9 -38.56 -14.96 10.46
CA MET A 9 -39.33 -13.87 9.86
C MET A 9 -38.50 -12.59 9.68
N PHE A 10 -37.58 -12.29 10.59
CA PHE A 10 -36.77 -11.06 10.54
C PHE A 10 -35.29 -11.32 10.31
N GLY A 11 -34.72 -12.34 10.94
CA GLY A 11 -33.29 -12.65 10.83
C GLY A 11 -32.90 -13.05 9.40
N ALA A 12 -33.67 -13.93 8.75
CA ALA A 12 -33.39 -14.33 7.37
C ALA A 12 -33.39 -13.16 6.37
N PRO A 13 -34.43 -12.30 6.29
CA PRO A 13 -34.40 -11.17 5.35
C PRO A 13 -33.31 -10.14 5.69
N ILE A 14 -33.04 -9.87 6.97
CA ILE A 14 -31.94 -8.97 7.36
C ILE A 14 -30.60 -9.54 6.89
N LEU A 15 -30.37 -10.84 7.09
CA LEU A 15 -29.13 -11.51 6.66
C LEU A 15 -28.97 -11.42 5.15
N VAL A 16 -30.03 -11.66 4.37
CA VAL A 16 -29.99 -11.52 2.91
C VAL A 16 -29.59 -10.11 2.50
N VAL A 17 -30.19 -9.07 3.08
CA VAL A 17 -29.85 -7.68 2.78
C VAL A 17 -28.39 -7.38 3.12
N VAL A 18 -27.92 -7.80 4.30
CA VAL A 18 -26.53 -7.61 4.73
C VAL A 18 -25.56 -8.35 3.80
N ALA A 19 -25.88 -9.58 3.39
CA ALA A 19 -25.05 -10.37 2.49
C ALA A 19 -24.93 -9.71 1.11
N VAL A 20 -26.04 -9.22 0.56
CA VAL A 20 -26.05 -8.49 -0.71
C VAL A 20 -25.22 -7.21 -0.60
N PHE A 21 -25.41 -6.43 0.47
CA PHE A 21 -24.60 -5.24 0.72
C PHE A 21 -23.11 -5.57 0.83
N ALA A 22 -22.75 -6.62 1.57
CA ALA A 22 -21.36 -7.03 1.71
C ALA A 22 -20.74 -7.38 0.35
N VAL A 23 -21.44 -8.16 -0.49
CA VAL A 23 -20.93 -8.52 -1.83
C VAL A 23 -20.72 -7.29 -2.70
N ILE A 24 -21.64 -6.32 -2.67
CA ILE A 24 -21.57 -5.10 -3.49
C ILE A 24 -20.44 -4.18 -3.02
N PHE A 25 -20.32 -3.96 -1.70
CA PHE A 25 -19.49 -2.89 -1.16
C PHE A 25 -18.14 -3.36 -0.60
N LEU A 26 -17.97 -4.61 -0.19
CA LEU A 26 -16.64 -5.11 0.23
C LEU A 26 -15.75 -5.48 -0.96
N ARG A 27 -16.30 -5.63 -2.17
CA ARG A 27 -15.49 -5.90 -3.36
C ARG A 27 -14.89 -4.60 -3.90
N HIS A 28 -14.01 -3.98 -3.11
CA HIS A 28 -13.15 -2.93 -3.65
C HIS A 28 -12.08 -3.55 -4.55
N PRO A 29 -11.95 -3.10 -5.82
CA PRO A 29 -10.81 -3.47 -6.63
C PRO A 29 -9.56 -2.95 -5.91
N ARG A 30 -8.72 -3.89 -5.43
CA ARG A 30 -7.44 -3.51 -4.85
C ARG A 30 -6.64 -2.80 -5.96
N PRO A 31 -6.13 -1.59 -5.73
CA PRO A 31 -5.23 -0.96 -6.69
C PRO A 31 -4.09 -1.95 -6.95
N GLN A 32 -3.81 -2.22 -8.23
CA GLN A 32 -2.67 -3.04 -8.65
C GLN A 32 -1.40 -2.25 -8.30
N SER A 33 -0.96 -2.35 -7.06
CA SER A 33 0.23 -1.65 -6.53
C SER A 33 1.54 -2.32 -6.98
N ARG A 34 1.45 -3.47 -7.65
CA ARG A 34 2.60 -4.29 -8.00
C ARG A 34 3.02 -4.06 -9.45
N TYR A 35 4.29 -3.74 -9.65
CA TYR A 35 4.92 -3.70 -10.97
C TYR A 35 4.84 -5.06 -11.67
N ARG A 36 4.55 -5.04 -12.97
CA ARG A 36 4.49 -6.22 -13.84
C ARG A 36 5.64 -6.19 -14.85
N PRO A 37 6.50 -7.23 -14.91
CA PRO A 37 7.53 -7.31 -15.93
C PRO A 37 6.93 -7.27 -17.34
N GLY A 38 7.50 -6.46 -18.22
CA GLY A 38 7.01 -6.25 -19.58
C GLY A 38 6.03 -5.09 -19.76
N GLU A 39 5.47 -4.56 -18.67
CA GLU A 39 4.70 -3.30 -18.70
C GLU A 39 5.63 -2.09 -18.48
N PRO A 40 5.35 -0.94 -19.12
CA PRO A 40 6.05 0.31 -18.83
C PRO A 40 5.92 0.71 -17.36
N TYR A 41 6.99 1.21 -16.77
CA TYR A 41 6.97 1.69 -15.38
C TYR A 41 6.22 3.03 -15.27
N SER A 42 5.02 3.01 -14.69
CA SER A 42 4.15 4.19 -14.53
C SER A 42 4.03 4.68 -13.08
N PHE A 43 4.82 4.12 -12.16
CA PHE A 43 4.81 4.51 -10.76
C PHE A 43 5.64 5.77 -10.55
N LYS A 44 5.36 6.50 -9.47
CA LYS A 44 6.22 7.61 -9.04
C LYS A 44 7.63 7.07 -8.75
N PRO A 45 8.71 7.81 -9.05
CA PRO A 45 10.05 7.40 -8.68
C PRO A 45 10.18 7.35 -7.15
N VAL A 46 10.81 6.30 -6.64
CA VAL A 46 10.98 6.07 -5.20
C VAL A 46 12.45 5.74 -4.94
N TRP A 47 13.01 6.36 -3.89
CA TRP A 47 14.32 6.02 -3.36
C TRP A 47 14.15 5.44 -1.96
N PHE A 48 14.75 4.27 -1.73
CA PHE A 48 14.77 3.65 -0.42
C PHE A 48 16.09 3.99 0.25
N ILE A 49 16.01 4.69 1.38
CA ILE A 49 17.18 5.05 2.18
C ILE A 49 17.29 4.03 3.32
N ALA A 50 18.45 3.40 3.44
CA ALA A 50 18.73 2.56 4.60
C ALA A 50 18.83 3.46 5.84
N ARG A 51 18.04 3.17 6.87
CA ARG A 51 18.12 3.85 8.16
C ARG A 51 18.76 2.91 9.18
N ASP A 52 19.83 3.37 9.80
CA ASP A 52 20.46 2.64 10.90
C ASP A 52 19.45 2.48 12.06
N GLY A 53 19.34 1.26 12.58
CA GLY A 53 18.40 0.93 13.67
C GLY A 53 16.91 0.83 13.26
N ALA A 54 16.59 0.68 11.97
CA ALA A 54 15.20 0.51 11.52
C ALA A 54 14.53 -0.82 11.94
N VAL A 55 15.28 -1.77 12.51
CA VAL A 55 14.75 -3.03 13.02
C VAL A 55 14.00 -2.75 14.34
N GLY A 56 12.68 -2.60 14.28
CA GLY A 56 11.81 -2.51 15.47
C GLY A 56 10.96 -1.25 15.60
N ALA A 57 11.12 -0.25 14.72
CA ALA A 57 10.24 0.92 14.71
C ALA A 57 8.97 0.62 13.87
N PRO A 58 7.77 1.04 14.30
CA PRO A 58 6.57 0.92 13.46
C PRO A 58 6.78 1.74 12.19
N ALA A 59 6.73 1.08 11.03
CA ALA A 59 6.82 1.74 9.75
C ALA A 59 5.67 2.76 9.62
N SER A 60 5.96 4.05 9.65
CA SER A 60 4.98 5.04 9.22
C SER A 60 4.83 4.88 7.71
N HIS A 61 3.63 4.52 7.26
CA HIS A 61 3.29 4.39 5.82
C HIS A 61 3.21 5.76 5.11
N ALA A 62 3.70 6.83 5.74
CA ALA A 62 3.77 8.14 5.12
C ALA A 62 5.04 8.17 4.25
N SER A 63 4.85 8.21 2.94
CA SER A 63 5.90 8.62 2.00
C SER A 63 6.28 10.06 2.35
N GLY A 64 7.33 10.22 3.16
CA GLY A 64 7.90 11.53 3.47
C GLY A 64 8.49 12.13 2.19
N GLU A 65 8.21 13.40 1.96
CA GLU A 65 8.92 14.18 0.96
C GLU A 65 10.38 14.30 1.41
N LEU A 66 11.31 13.92 0.53
CA LEU A 66 12.73 14.15 0.78
C LEU A 66 12.98 15.63 0.52
N GLU A 67 13.22 16.39 1.58
CA GLU A 67 13.68 17.77 1.43
C GLU A 67 15.00 17.77 0.67
N SER A 68 15.08 18.60 -0.37
CA SER A 68 16.32 18.83 -1.10
C SER A 68 17.35 19.34 -0.11
N ALA A 69 18.52 18.70 -0.03
CA ALA A 69 19.60 19.19 0.80
C ALA A 69 19.98 20.61 0.34
N GLU A 70 19.67 21.64 1.13
CA GLU A 70 20.28 22.96 0.98
C GLU A 70 21.75 22.84 1.38
N SER A 71 22.60 22.51 0.41
CA SER A 71 24.02 22.24 0.60
C SER A 71 24.79 23.52 0.88
N GLY A 72 24.99 23.86 2.16
CA GLY A 72 26.02 24.80 2.61
C GLY A 72 27.41 24.16 2.75
N GLU A 73 27.49 22.83 2.84
CA GLU A 73 28.75 22.10 2.92
C GLU A 73 29.06 21.46 1.56
N ALA A 74 30.21 21.79 0.97
CA ALA A 74 30.64 21.20 -0.30
C ALA A 74 30.94 19.70 -0.09
N PHE A 75 29.97 18.84 -0.44
CA PHE A 75 30.18 17.41 -0.46
C PHE A 75 31.24 17.09 -1.54
N ALA A 76 32.47 16.78 -1.11
CA ALA A 76 33.57 16.37 -1.98
C ALA A 76 33.38 14.92 -2.48
N GLY A 77 32.23 14.66 -3.11
CA GLY A 77 31.84 13.35 -3.63
C GLY A 77 31.91 13.33 -5.15
N GLY A 78 33.11 13.21 -5.72
CA GLY A 78 33.26 12.84 -7.13
C GLY A 78 32.75 11.41 -7.37
N PRO A 79 32.35 11.06 -8.61
CA PRO A 79 31.87 9.72 -8.93
C PRO A 79 32.96 8.68 -8.57
N LYS A 80 32.61 7.72 -7.71
CA LYS A 80 33.54 6.68 -7.24
C LYS A 80 33.54 5.43 -8.13
N GLY A 81 32.54 5.27 -9.00
CA GLY A 81 32.42 4.13 -9.90
C GLY A 81 30.99 3.94 -10.42
N GLY A 82 30.75 2.82 -11.13
CA GLY A 82 29.43 2.43 -11.63
C GLY A 82 29.41 0.96 -12.08
N ALA A 83 28.24 0.33 -11.99
CA ALA A 83 27.99 -1.01 -12.50
C ALA A 83 26.73 -0.99 -13.37
N HIS A 84 26.74 -1.74 -14.48
CA HIS A 84 25.57 -1.88 -15.34
C HIS A 84 25.41 -3.31 -15.82
N GLY A 85 24.18 -3.68 -16.15
CA GLY A 85 23.82 -4.98 -16.70
C GLY A 85 22.55 -4.88 -17.50
N LYS A 86 22.34 -5.82 -18.43
CA LYS A 86 21.10 -5.99 -19.17
C LYS A 86 20.49 -7.32 -18.75
N TRP A 87 19.20 -7.29 -18.48
CA TRP A 87 18.39 -8.44 -18.13
C TRP A 87 17.73 -8.96 -19.40
#